data_AF-A0A1Q8RYF6-F1
#
_entry.id   AF-A0A1Q8RYF6-F1
#
_cell.length_a   1.000
_cell.length_b   1.000
_cell.length_c   1.000
_cell.angle_alpha   90.00
_cell.angle_beta   90.00
_cell.angle_gamma   90.00
#
_symmetry.space_group_name_H-M   'P 1'
#
loop_
_entity.id
_entity.type
_entity.pdbx_description
1 polymer ?
#
loop_
_entity_poly.entity_id
_entity_poly.type
_entity_poly.pdbx_seq_one_letter_code
_entity_poly.pdbx_strand_id
1 'polypeptide(L)'
;MSHQRYPSHDPLKEPHSVSLKVLRLSRPSLVIQHPIRPPLTPSNVPAEPIPASLAYDTNASTNPSPFLLSPILNLPLSFGSAYVGEVFSCTLCANHDVPAEPAAPAAGVTPGAGPAPKRKSIRDVRIEAEMKTPGANSVQKLELSPPSDDESKGTDLDTGDTLQRIVNFDLKEEGNHVLAVTVSYYEATETSGKTRTFRKLYQFICKSSLIVRTKIGPLAPGTKHGGRRWVLEAQLENCSEDVIQLEKVLLDLEDGLSYTDCNWEAGGGARPVLHPGEVEQVCFVVEEAEGTKAEPGEDGRIMFGVLGIGWRGEMGNRGFLSTGRLGARHVA
;
A
#
# COMPACT_ATOMS: atom_id res chain seq x y z
N MET A 1 -37.72 -9.22 17.31
CA MET A 1 -37.44 -10.48 16.58
C MET A 1 -36.06 -10.96 17.01
N SER A 2 -36.00 -12.15 17.59
CA SER A 2 -34.86 -12.72 18.30
C SER A 2 -33.75 -13.16 17.34
N HIS A 3 -32.54 -12.63 17.51
CA HIS A 3 -31.34 -13.15 16.88
C HIS A 3 -30.97 -14.50 17.50
N GLN A 4 -31.31 -15.59 16.81
CA GLN A 4 -30.82 -16.92 17.12
C GLN A 4 -29.33 -16.99 16.75
N ARG A 5 -28.45 -16.86 17.75
CA ARG A 5 -27.05 -17.28 17.62
C ARG A 5 -27.02 -18.80 17.65
N TYR A 6 -26.71 -19.42 16.52
CA TYR A 6 -26.27 -20.82 16.49
C TYR A 6 -24.88 -20.89 17.14
N PRO A 7 -24.68 -21.63 18.25
CA PRO A 7 -23.36 -21.96 18.72
C PRO A 7 -22.75 -22.99 17.75
N SER A 8 -21.72 -22.59 17.01
CA SER A 8 -20.92 -23.53 16.21
C SER A 8 -20.24 -24.53 17.16
N HIS A 9 -20.69 -25.77 17.11
CA HIS A 9 -20.13 -26.89 17.87
C HIS A 9 -18.82 -27.35 17.20
N ASP A 10 -17.77 -26.52 17.27
CA ASP A 10 -16.41 -26.93 16.89
C ASP A 10 -15.80 -27.64 18.12
N PRO A 11 -15.45 -28.94 18.09
CA PRO A 11 -14.83 -29.61 19.22
C PRO A 11 -13.61 -28.81 19.64
N LEU A 12 -13.55 -28.42 20.92
CA LEU A 12 -12.56 -27.53 21.52
C LEU A 12 -11.15 -27.83 20.99
N LYS A 13 -10.74 -27.14 19.92
CA LYS A 13 -9.38 -27.24 19.38
C LYS A 13 -8.47 -26.73 20.48
N GLU A 14 -7.55 -27.58 20.92
CA GLU A 14 -6.53 -27.20 21.89
C GLU A 14 -5.92 -25.85 21.46
N PRO A 15 -5.67 -24.89 22.36
CA PRO A 15 -5.07 -23.62 21.99
C PRO A 15 -3.72 -23.82 21.28
N HIS A 16 -3.39 -22.93 20.35
CA HIS A 16 -2.11 -22.99 19.64
C HIS A 16 -0.98 -22.48 20.56
N SER A 17 0.16 -23.16 20.52
CA SER A 17 1.37 -22.77 21.24
C SER A 17 2.13 -21.61 20.58
N VAL A 18 1.73 -21.24 19.36
CA VAL A 18 2.25 -20.13 18.58
C VAL A 18 1.12 -19.13 18.34
N SER A 19 1.41 -17.85 18.58
CA SER A 19 0.50 -16.73 18.32
C SER A 19 0.93 -16.00 17.04
N LEU A 20 -0.02 -15.51 16.24
CA LEU A 20 0.26 -14.63 15.10
C LEU A 20 -0.18 -13.21 15.44
N LYS A 21 0.77 -12.27 15.35
CA LYS A 21 0.57 -10.82 15.37
C LYS A 21 0.89 -10.24 14.01
N VAL A 22 0.04 -9.35 13.52
CA VAL A 22 0.21 -8.66 12.23
C VAL A 22 0.13 -7.17 12.47
N LEU A 23 1.14 -6.44 12.00
CA LEU A 23 1.20 -4.99 12.15
C LEU A 23 1.55 -4.36 10.80
N ARG A 24 0.77 -3.39 10.34
CA ARG A 24 1.15 -2.57 9.19
C ARG A 24 2.41 -1.80 9.58
N LEU A 25 3.40 -1.77 8.69
CA LEU A 25 4.61 -1.00 8.95
C LEU A 25 4.24 0.48 8.89
N SER A 26 4.28 1.14 10.04
CA SER A 26 3.97 2.56 10.18
C SER A 26 5.01 3.39 9.45
N ARG A 27 4.55 4.45 8.75
CA ARG A 27 5.41 5.46 8.16
C ARG A 27 5.43 6.68 9.08
N PRO A 28 6.54 6.96 9.80
CA PRO A 28 6.60 8.12 10.68
C PRO A 28 6.44 9.41 9.87
N SER A 29 5.77 10.40 10.45
CA SER A 29 5.63 11.75 9.85
C SER A 29 6.23 12.82 10.76
N LEU A 30 6.59 13.96 10.16
CA LEU A 30 7.13 15.10 10.89
C LEU A 30 6.00 15.82 11.63
N VAL A 31 6.22 16.11 12.91
CA VAL A 31 5.30 16.96 13.66
C VAL A 31 5.53 18.41 13.25
N ILE A 32 4.53 19.02 12.61
CA ILE A 32 4.55 20.45 12.31
C ILE A 32 4.24 21.22 13.60
N GLN A 33 5.16 22.10 14.00
CA GLN A 33 4.93 23.02 15.11
C GLN A 33 4.72 24.43 14.58
N HIS A 34 3.57 25.01 14.91
CA HIS A 34 3.27 26.40 14.59
C HIS A 34 3.64 27.26 15.80
N PRO A 35 4.54 28.24 15.65
CA PRO A 35 4.80 29.18 16.74
C PRO A 35 3.52 29.97 17.03
N ILE A 36 3.10 29.99 18.30
CA ILE A 36 1.85 30.64 18.74
C ILE A 36 1.94 32.18 18.60
N ARG A 37 3.16 32.74 18.60
CA ARG A 37 3.42 34.16 18.38
C ARG A 37 4.69 34.35 17.55
N PRO A 38 4.69 35.21 16.53
CA PRO A 38 5.93 35.64 15.89
C PRO A 38 6.87 36.28 16.93
N PRO A 39 8.19 36.05 16.85
CA PRO A 39 9.15 36.72 17.72
C PRO A 39 8.96 38.25 17.69
N LEU A 40 9.11 38.91 18.83
CA LEU A 40 9.00 40.37 18.99
C LEU A 40 7.58 40.97 18.79
N THR A 41 6.52 40.16 18.74
CA THR A 41 5.16 40.72 18.76
C THR A 41 4.82 41.31 20.12
N PRO A 42 4.39 42.58 20.19
CA PRO A 42 4.02 43.22 21.46
C PRO A 42 2.82 42.52 22.11
N SER A 43 2.84 42.34 23.44
CA SER A 43 1.79 41.64 24.19
C SER A 43 0.38 42.22 23.99
N ASN A 44 0.33 43.51 23.68
CA ASN A 44 -0.84 44.34 23.43
C ASN A 44 -1.42 44.23 22.01
N VAL A 45 -0.77 43.52 21.09
CA VAL A 45 -1.32 43.22 19.77
C VAL A 45 -2.08 41.90 19.82
N PRO A 46 -3.38 41.86 19.47
CA PRO A 46 -4.15 40.62 19.35
C PRO A 46 -3.44 39.64 18.41
N ALA A 47 -3.38 38.37 18.79
CA ALA A 47 -2.83 37.35 17.90
C ALA A 47 -3.71 37.25 16.65
N GLU A 48 -3.10 37.37 15.46
CA GLU A 48 -3.80 37.04 14.22
C GLU A 48 -4.21 35.55 14.24
N PRO A 49 -5.36 35.19 13.62
CA PRO A 49 -5.77 33.80 13.54
C PRO A 49 -4.70 32.97 12.81
N ILE A 50 -4.25 31.90 13.47
CA ILE A 50 -3.18 31.00 13.01
C ILE A 50 -3.81 29.83 12.23
N PRO A 51 -3.13 29.22 11.25
CA PRO A 51 -3.58 28.00 10.56
C PRO A 51 -4.04 26.83 11.44
N ALA A 52 -3.60 26.78 12.71
CA ALA A 52 -4.03 25.78 13.68
C ALA A 52 -5.29 26.18 14.49
N SER A 53 -5.90 27.33 14.20
CA SER A 53 -7.11 27.83 14.84
C SER A 53 -8.35 27.51 14.00
N LEU A 54 -9.45 27.12 14.64
CA LEU A 54 -10.77 26.92 14.00
C LEU A 54 -11.29 28.15 13.23
N ALA A 55 -10.65 29.32 13.38
CA ALA A 55 -11.01 30.57 12.73
C ALA A 55 -10.18 30.89 11.46
N TYR A 56 -9.33 29.97 10.99
CA TYR A 56 -8.48 30.18 9.83
C TYR A 56 -9.05 29.52 8.57
N ASP A 57 -9.66 30.33 7.69
CA ASP A 57 -10.11 29.89 6.36
C ASP A 57 -8.90 29.80 5.40
N THR A 58 -8.49 28.58 5.05
CA THR A 58 -7.47 28.36 4.01
C THR A 58 -8.08 28.18 2.63
N ASN A 59 -8.03 29.22 1.80
CA ASN A 59 -8.17 29.06 0.36
C ASN A 59 -6.80 28.64 -0.21
N ALA A 60 -6.53 27.33 -0.26
CA ALA A 60 -5.53 26.65 -1.10
C ALA A 60 -4.09 27.22 -1.17
N SER A 61 -3.65 28.07 -0.24
CA SER A 61 -2.27 28.57 -0.22
C SER A 61 -1.38 27.61 0.56
N THR A 62 -0.51 26.93 -0.19
CA THR A 62 0.63 26.19 0.34
C THR A 62 1.61 27.14 0.99
N ASN A 63 1.49 27.28 2.31
CA ASN A 63 2.58 27.72 3.17
C ASN A 63 3.07 29.17 2.92
N PRO A 64 2.36 30.19 3.44
CA PRO A 64 2.76 31.59 3.28
C PRO A 64 4.06 31.97 4.02
N SER A 65 4.62 31.12 4.88
CA SER A 65 5.84 31.43 5.64
C SER A 65 6.64 30.17 6.04
N PRO A 66 7.98 30.13 5.90
CA PRO A 66 8.77 28.97 6.32
C PRO A 66 8.61 28.72 7.82
N PHE A 67 8.07 27.56 8.20
CA PHE A 67 7.94 27.11 9.59
C PHE A 67 9.00 26.08 9.95
N LEU A 68 9.27 25.94 11.25
CA LEU A 68 10.23 24.96 11.77
C LEU A 68 9.59 23.58 11.83
N LEU A 69 10.23 22.59 11.20
CA LEU A 69 9.88 21.18 11.39
C LEU A 69 10.41 20.74 12.76
N SER A 70 9.57 20.07 13.56
CA SER A 70 10.03 19.47 14.82
C SER A 70 11.08 18.38 14.52
N PRO A 71 12.11 18.21 15.37
CA PRO A 71 13.02 17.06 15.26
C PRO A 71 12.32 15.74 15.64
N ILE A 72 11.07 15.78 16.11
CA ILE A 72 10.30 14.63 16.57
C ILE A 72 9.46 14.08 15.42
N LEU A 73 9.64 12.80 15.14
CA LEU A 73 8.74 12.03 14.29
C LEU A 73 7.60 11.46 15.14
N ASN A 74 6.38 11.52 14.63
CA ASN A 74 5.24 10.84 15.23
C ASN A 74 4.90 9.59 14.45
N LEU A 75 4.51 8.54 15.15
CA LEU A 75 3.91 7.37 14.53
C LEU A 75 2.41 7.65 14.35
N PRO A 76 1.81 7.27 13.21
CA PRO A 76 0.38 7.40 13.02
C PRO A 76 -0.37 6.67 14.13
N LEU A 77 -1.38 7.34 14.69
CA LEU A 77 -2.20 6.84 15.81
C LEU A 77 -3.06 5.62 15.44
N SER A 78 -3.17 5.31 14.16
CA SER A 78 -3.97 4.20 13.64
C SER A 78 -3.41 3.66 12.32
N PHE A 79 -4.00 2.56 11.85
CA PHE A 79 -3.60 1.85 10.64
C PHE A 79 -3.73 2.66 9.34
N GLY A 80 -4.31 3.87 9.38
CA GLY A 80 -4.47 4.77 8.23
C GLY A 80 -5.35 4.19 7.11
N SER A 81 -5.67 5.02 6.12
CA SER A 81 -6.24 4.55 4.86
C SER A 81 -5.16 3.83 4.04
N ALA A 82 -5.55 2.91 3.15
CA ALA A 82 -4.67 2.34 2.14
C ALA A 82 -5.13 2.87 0.78
N TYR A 83 -4.20 3.30 -0.06
CA TYR A 83 -4.54 3.89 -1.35
C TYR A 83 -3.98 3.09 -2.52
N VAL A 84 -4.71 3.11 -3.64
CA VAL A 84 -4.25 2.53 -4.90
C VAL A 84 -3.00 3.26 -5.37
N GLY A 85 -2.01 2.47 -5.76
CA GLY A 85 -0.70 2.90 -6.18
C GLY A 85 0.34 2.94 -5.08
N GLU A 86 -0.06 2.72 -3.82
CA GLU A 86 0.88 2.50 -2.72
C GLU A 86 1.31 1.04 -2.61
N VAL A 87 2.47 0.84 -1.97
CA VAL A 87 2.88 -0.47 -1.46
C VAL A 87 2.29 -0.68 -0.06
N PHE A 88 1.43 -1.68 0.09
CA PHE A 88 1.00 -2.20 1.38
C PHE A 88 2.12 -3.02 2.01
N SER A 89 2.60 -2.58 3.18
CA SER A 89 3.66 -3.27 3.91
C SER A 89 3.22 -3.64 5.32
N CYS A 90 3.43 -4.89 5.73
CA CYS A 90 3.16 -5.34 7.10
C CYS A 90 4.19 -6.36 7.58
N THR A 91 4.40 -6.41 8.89
CA THR A 91 5.17 -7.44 9.57
C THR A 91 4.24 -8.51 10.12
N LEU A 92 4.62 -9.77 9.90
CA LEU A 92 3.98 -10.98 10.39
C LEU A 92 4.91 -11.58 11.44
N CYS A 93 4.44 -11.72 12.67
CA CYS A 93 5.21 -12.24 13.78
C CYS A 93 4.53 -13.49 14.34
N ALA A 94 5.14 -14.65 14.14
CA ALA A 94 4.76 -15.90 14.79
C ALA A 94 5.56 -16.05 16.08
N ASN A 95 4.92 -15.88 17.24
CA ASN A 95 5.57 -15.82 18.54
C ASN A 95 5.28 -17.09 19.34
N HIS A 96 6.30 -17.66 19.98
CA HIS A 96 6.12 -18.73 20.94
C HIS A 96 5.96 -18.15 22.36
N ASP A 97 4.76 -17.63 22.65
CA ASP A 97 4.45 -16.91 23.90
C ASP A 97 4.08 -17.82 25.09
N VAL A 98 4.18 -19.16 24.96
CA VAL A 98 3.81 -20.08 26.04
C VAL A 98 4.95 -20.10 27.06
N PRO A 99 4.72 -19.70 28.33
CA PRO A 99 5.77 -19.67 29.34
C PRO A 99 6.44 -21.03 29.48
N ALA A 100 7.77 -21.04 29.55
CA ALA A 100 8.51 -22.22 29.94
C ALA A 100 8.15 -22.48 31.41
N GLU A 101 7.60 -23.66 31.68
CA GLU A 101 7.34 -24.12 33.05
C GLU A 101 8.63 -23.96 33.87
N PRO A 102 8.56 -23.44 35.11
CA PRO A 102 9.73 -23.30 35.96
C PRO A 102 10.41 -24.66 36.11
N ALA A 103 11.74 -24.67 35.98
CA ALA A 103 12.54 -25.87 36.19
C ALA A 103 12.15 -26.53 37.51
N ALA A 104 11.98 -27.86 37.48
CA ALA A 104 11.56 -28.65 38.64
C ALA A 104 12.30 -28.18 39.91
N PRO A 105 11.60 -27.99 41.04
CA PRO A 105 12.27 -27.62 42.28
C PRO A 105 13.33 -28.66 42.59
N ALA A 106 14.53 -28.17 42.95
CA ALA A 106 15.64 -29.01 43.39
C ALA A 106 15.13 -30.10 44.35
N ALA A 107 15.57 -31.34 44.10
CA ALA A 107 15.13 -32.55 44.77
C ALA A 107 14.86 -32.33 46.28
N GLY A 108 13.59 -32.43 46.69
CA GLY A 108 13.26 -32.33 48.11
C GLY A 108 11.80 -32.12 48.53
N VAL A 109 10.84 -31.87 47.62
CA VAL A 109 9.44 -31.64 48.03
C VAL A 109 8.50 -32.62 47.33
N THR A 110 7.80 -33.43 48.12
CA THR A 110 6.80 -34.44 47.72
C THR A 110 5.64 -33.83 46.94
N PRO A 111 5.33 -34.31 45.71
CA PRO A 111 4.21 -33.81 44.94
C PRO A 111 2.92 -34.59 45.23
N GLY A 112 1.83 -33.87 45.52
CA GLY A 112 0.48 -34.36 45.31
C GLY A 112 0.25 -34.57 43.81
N ALA A 113 -0.22 -35.75 43.43
CA ALA A 113 -0.31 -36.22 42.05
C ALA A 113 -1.33 -35.42 41.20
N GLY A 114 -0.84 -34.39 40.51
CA GLY A 114 -1.33 -33.99 39.19
C GLY A 114 -0.30 -34.37 38.13
N PRO A 115 -0.69 -34.71 36.89
CA PRO A 115 0.27 -35.06 35.85
C PRO A 115 1.23 -33.89 35.62
N ALA A 116 2.54 -34.14 35.65
CA ALA A 116 3.54 -33.14 35.34
C ALA A 116 3.28 -32.56 33.93
N PRO A 117 3.29 -31.23 33.77
CA PRO A 117 3.08 -30.61 32.47
C PRO A 117 4.23 -30.99 31.53
N LYS A 118 3.88 -31.54 30.36
CA LYS A 118 4.84 -32.03 29.37
C LYS A 118 5.56 -30.84 28.73
N ARG A 119 6.89 -30.85 28.72
CA ARG A 119 7.68 -29.85 28.00
C ARG A 119 7.38 -29.95 26.50
N LYS A 120 6.90 -28.86 25.91
CA LYS A 120 6.59 -28.76 24.47
C LYS A 120 7.75 -28.03 23.77
N SER A 121 8.26 -28.60 22.69
CA SER A 121 9.20 -27.92 21.79
C SER A 121 8.50 -27.58 20.48
N ILE A 122 8.67 -26.34 20.03
CA ILE A 122 8.10 -25.84 18.78
C ILE A 122 9.17 -25.85 17.69
N ARG A 123 8.89 -26.58 16.62
CA ARG A 123 9.82 -26.79 15.50
C ARG A 123 9.17 -26.49 14.17
N ASP A 124 9.99 -26.30 13.15
CA ASP A 124 9.54 -26.20 11.76
C ASP A 124 8.43 -25.14 11.56
N VAL A 125 8.55 -23.99 12.21
CA VAL A 125 7.57 -22.90 12.12
C VAL A 125 7.69 -22.23 10.75
N ARG A 126 6.56 -22.11 10.05
CA ARG A 126 6.48 -21.49 8.72
C ARG A 126 5.30 -20.52 8.67
N ILE A 127 5.50 -19.45 7.92
CA ILE A 127 4.47 -18.43 7.65
C ILE A 127 4.27 -18.41 6.13
N GLU A 128 3.03 -18.58 5.71
CA GLU A 128 2.59 -18.38 4.34
C GLU A 128 1.59 -17.23 4.32
N ALA A 129 1.70 -16.35 3.32
CA ALA A 129 0.78 -15.25 3.14
C ALA A 129 0.23 -15.24 1.73
N GLU A 130 -1.05 -14.92 1.61
CA GLU A 130 -1.74 -14.79 0.34
C GLU A 130 -2.61 -13.52 0.37
N MET A 131 -2.70 -12.83 -0.76
CA MET A 131 -3.57 -11.67 -0.93
C MET A 131 -4.73 -12.03 -1.86
N LYS A 132 -5.94 -11.68 -1.42
CA LYS A 132 -7.12 -11.66 -2.28
C LYS A 132 -7.47 -10.21 -2.59
N THR A 133 -7.43 -9.84 -3.87
CA THR A 133 -7.79 -8.50 -4.33
C THR A 133 -9.26 -8.43 -4.79
N PRO A 134 -9.84 -7.23 -4.85
CA PRO A 134 -11.19 -7.00 -5.34
C PRO A 134 -11.34 -7.38 -6.82
N GLY A 135 -12.18 -8.37 -7.13
CA GLY A 135 -12.44 -8.78 -8.51
C GLY A 135 -11.51 -9.86 -9.06
N ALA A 136 -10.44 -10.21 -8.33
CA ALA A 136 -9.66 -11.39 -8.65
C ALA A 136 -10.42 -12.69 -8.29
N ASN A 137 -10.46 -13.61 -9.25
CA ASN A 137 -11.02 -14.96 -9.05
C ASN A 137 -10.04 -15.91 -8.35
N SER A 138 -8.76 -15.54 -8.27
CA SER A 138 -7.70 -16.31 -7.62
C SER A 138 -7.07 -15.52 -6.47
N VAL A 139 -6.45 -16.25 -5.55
CA VAL A 139 -5.66 -15.68 -4.46
C VAL A 139 -4.19 -15.67 -4.92
N GLN A 140 -3.48 -14.57 -4.67
CA GLN A 140 -2.07 -14.43 -5.00
C GLN A 140 -1.20 -14.81 -3.79
N LYS A 141 -0.36 -15.84 -3.92
CA LYS A 141 0.66 -16.14 -2.92
C LYS A 141 1.70 -15.02 -2.87
N LEU A 142 2.06 -14.57 -1.68
CA LEU A 142 2.98 -13.46 -1.46
C LEU A 142 4.37 -13.96 -1.13
N GLU A 143 5.37 -13.28 -1.68
CA GLU A 143 6.76 -13.48 -1.28
C GLU A 143 7.03 -12.74 0.04
N LEU A 144 7.69 -13.42 0.97
CA LEU A 144 7.97 -12.91 2.30
C LEU A 144 9.45 -12.53 2.42
N SER A 145 9.73 -11.41 3.08
CA SER A 145 11.08 -10.91 3.35
C SER A 145 11.44 -10.99 4.84
N PRO A 146 12.69 -11.27 5.23
CA PRO A 146 13.76 -11.76 4.36
C PRO A 146 13.40 -13.13 3.77
N PRO A 147 13.94 -13.49 2.60
CA PRO A 147 13.71 -14.82 2.03
C PRO A 147 14.20 -15.89 3.02
N SER A 148 13.56 -17.05 3.04
CA SER A 148 14.10 -18.21 3.74
C SER A 148 15.25 -18.80 2.92
N ASP A 149 16.41 -19.04 3.54
CA ASP A 149 17.56 -19.70 2.90
C ASP A 149 17.19 -21.10 2.36
N ASP A 150 16.15 -21.73 2.93
CA ASP A 150 15.61 -23.01 2.51
C ASP A 150 14.09 -23.05 2.77
N GLU A 151 13.25 -22.85 1.73
CA GLU A 151 11.78 -22.91 1.82
C GLU A 151 11.26 -24.25 2.39
N SER A 152 12.07 -25.31 2.28
CA SER A 152 11.73 -26.64 2.77
C SER A 152 11.96 -26.82 4.27
N LYS A 153 12.69 -25.90 4.92
CA LYS A 153 12.98 -25.92 6.36
C LYS A 153 12.33 -24.74 7.06
N GLY A 154 11.41 -25.04 7.96
CA GLY A 154 10.89 -24.07 8.91
C GLY A 154 11.89 -23.74 10.01
N THR A 155 11.52 -22.79 10.84
CA THR A 155 12.36 -22.27 11.93
C THR A 155 11.94 -22.89 13.26
N ASP A 156 12.89 -23.42 14.02
CA ASP A 156 12.64 -23.85 15.40
C ASP A 156 12.61 -22.61 16.30
N LEU A 157 11.64 -22.55 17.23
CA LEU A 157 11.46 -21.41 18.13
C LEU A 157 11.58 -21.87 19.59
N ASP A 158 12.50 -21.26 20.33
CA ASP A 158 12.52 -21.38 21.78
C ASP A 158 11.42 -20.52 22.42
N THR A 159 11.17 -20.74 23.70
CA THR A 159 10.16 -19.95 24.43
C THR A 159 10.54 -18.48 24.46
N GLY A 160 9.62 -17.62 24.01
CA GLY A 160 9.85 -16.18 23.86
C GLY A 160 10.38 -15.77 22.49
N ASP A 161 10.81 -16.71 21.65
CA ASP A 161 11.29 -16.41 20.31
C ASP A 161 10.14 -16.08 19.35
N THR A 162 10.51 -15.38 18.28
CA THR A 162 9.58 -14.93 17.25
C THR A 162 10.18 -15.14 15.86
N LEU A 163 9.42 -15.81 14.98
CA LEU A 163 9.69 -15.78 13.55
C LEU A 163 9.00 -14.57 12.94
N GLN A 164 9.78 -13.64 12.40
CA GLN A 164 9.29 -12.43 11.75
C GLN A 164 9.46 -12.52 10.23
N ARG A 165 8.41 -12.13 9.49
CA ARG A 165 8.42 -11.95 8.04
C ARG A 165 7.73 -10.65 7.66
N ILE A 166 8.10 -10.05 6.53
CA ILE A 166 7.54 -8.81 6.01
C ILE A 166 6.90 -9.10 4.66
N VAL A 167 5.66 -8.63 4.51
CA VAL A 167 4.91 -8.61 3.27
C VAL A 167 5.05 -7.23 2.65
N ASN A 168 5.32 -7.18 1.35
CA ASN A 168 5.15 -5.98 0.52
C ASN A 168 4.23 -6.35 -0.64
N PHE A 169 3.20 -5.53 -0.87
CA PHE A 169 2.19 -5.78 -1.88
C PHE A 169 1.72 -4.49 -2.54
N ASP A 170 1.84 -4.38 -3.86
CA ASP A 170 1.39 -3.21 -4.59
C ASP A 170 -0.13 -3.20 -4.75
N LEU A 171 -0.78 -2.15 -4.24
CA LEU A 171 -2.22 -2.00 -4.32
C LEU A 171 -2.62 -1.43 -5.69
N LYS A 172 -3.25 -2.24 -6.53
CA LYS A 172 -3.62 -1.84 -7.90
C LYS A 172 -5.11 -1.61 -8.10
N GLU A 173 -5.93 -2.13 -7.18
CA GLU A 173 -7.37 -2.18 -7.31
C GLU A 173 -8.02 -1.49 -6.10
N GLU A 174 -9.19 -0.87 -6.32
CA GLU A 174 -9.98 -0.27 -5.25
C GLU A 174 -10.89 -1.31 -4.60
N GLY A 175 -11.15 -1.13 -3.31
CA GLY A 175 -12.11 -1.93 -2.57
C GLY A 175 -11.47 -2.93 -1.60
N ASN A 176 -12.19 -4.02 -1.34
CA ASN A 176 -11.94 -4.92 -0.24
C ASN A 176 -10.82 -5.95 -0.50
N HIS A 177 -9.70 -5.80 0.20
CA HIS A 177 -8.57 -6.71 0.17
C HIS A 177 -8.57 -7.62 1.40
N VAL A 178 -8.18 -8.88 1.21
CA VAL A 178 -8.04 -9.85 2.31
C VAL A 178 -6.65 -10.45 2.29
N LEU A 179 -5.86 -10.14 3.32
CA LEU A 179 -4.59 -10.79 3.62
C LEU A 179 -4.88 -12.07 4.43
N ALA A 180 -4.63 -13.22 3.81
CA ALA A 180 -4.74 -14.52 4.45
C ALA A 180 -3.36 -14.99 4.90
N VAL A 181 -3.18 -15.22 6.19
CA VAL A 181 -1.90 -15.69 6.75
C VAL A 181 -2.11 -17.07 7.37
N THR A 182 -1.34 -18.04 6.90
CA THR A 182 -1.32 -19.40 7.41
C THR A 182 -0.01 -19.62 8.17
N VAL A 183 -0.11 -20.10 9.40
CA VAL A 183 1.05 -20.50 10.20
C VAL A 183 0.98 -21.99 10.44
N SER A 184 2.03 -22.71 10.05
CA SER A 184 2.21 -24.13 10.33
C SER A 184 3.44 -24.34 11.21
N TYR A 185 3.38 -25.32 12.10
CA TYR A 185 4.50 -25.68 12.98
C TYR A 185 4.35 -27.12 13.47
N TYR A 186 5.46 -27.72 13.89
CA TYR A 186 5.49 -29.01 14.56
C TYR A 186 5.59 -28.82 16.08
N GLU A 187 4.60 -29.33 16.80
CA GLU A 187 4.58 -29.34 18.26
C GLU A 187 5.04 -30.73 18.74
N ALA A 188 6.22 -30.82 19.34
CA ALA A 188 6.74 -32.06 19.90
C ALA A 188 6.66 -32.04 21.43
N THR A 189 6.24 -33.16 22.01
CA THR A 189 6.36 -33.51 23.42
C THR A 189 7.33 -34.69 23.55
N GLU A 190 7.78 -35.00 24.77
CA GLU A 190 8.73 -36.11 25.01
C GLU A 190 8.30 -37.47 24.40
N THR A 191 6.99 -37.70 24.24
CA THR A 191 6.43 -38.98 23.81
C THR A 191 5.80 -38.97 22.41
N SER A 192 5.57 -37.80 21.82
CA SER A 192 4.86 -37.67 20.54
C SER A 192 4.99 -36.25 19.98
N GLY A 193 4.83 -36.09 18.68
CA GLY A 193 4.68 -34.76 18.08
C GLY A 193 3.62 -34.72 16.99
N LYS A 194 3.08 -33.53 16.75
CA LYS A 194 2.00 -33.29 15.81
C LYS A 194 2.22 -31.98 15.05
N THR A 195 1.94 -32.00 13.74
CA THR A 195 1.88 -30.76 12.95
C THR A 195 0.58 -30.04 13.25
N ARG A 196 0.66 -28.73 13.49
CA ARG A 196 -0.48 -27.86 13.75
C ARG A 196 -0.44 -26.70 12.77
N THR A 197 -1.61 -26.35 12.27
CA THR A 197 -1.77 -25.24 11.33
C THR A 197 -2.96 -24.41 11.72
N PHE A 198 -2.86 -23.10 11.58
CA PHE A 198 -3.99 -22.19 11.68
C PHE A 198 -3.89 -21.09 10.64
N ARG A 199 -5.05 -20.55 10.25
CA ARG A 199 -5.16 -19.48 9.24
C ARG A 199 -5.95 -18.32 9.81
N LYS A 200 -5.44 -17.10 9.66
CA LYS A 200 -6.12 -15.85 10.02
C LYS A 200 -6.32 -14.99 8.78
N LEU A 201 -7.45 -14.32 8.70
CA LEU A 201 -7.80 -13.42 7.61
C LEU A 201 -7.86 -11.99 8.15
N TYR A 202 -7.20 -11.06 7.46
CA TYR A 202 -7.19 -9.64 7.77
C TYR A 202 -7.77 -8.88 6.59
N GLN A 203 -8.86 -8.18 6.83
CA GLN A 203 -9.61 -7.47 5.81
C GLN A 203 -9.36 -5.97 5.91
N PHE A 204 -9.07 -5.31 4.79
CA PHE A 204 -8.90 -3.87 4.71
C PHE A 204 -9.43 -3.32 3.38
N ILE A 205 -9.72 -2.01 3.34
CA ILE A 205 -10.26 -1.35 2.16
C ILE A 205 -9.20 -0.45 1.56
N CYS A 206 -8.98 -0.59 0.26
CA CYS A 206 -8.15 0.27 -0.55
C CYS A 206 -9.02 1.36 -1.21
N LYS A 207 -8.66 2.63 -1.05
CA LYS A 207 -9.32 3.79 -1.66
C LYS A 207 -8.54 4.27 -2.88
N SER A 208 -9.15 5.07 -3.74
CA SER A 208 -8.45 5.73 -4.85
C SER A 208 -7.44 6.76 -4.32
N SER A 209 -6.19 6.73 -4.80
CA SER A 209 -5.25 7.85 -4.56
C SER A 209 -5.43 8.95 -5.61
N LEU A 210 -5.54 8.54 -6.87
CA LEU A 210 -5.59 9.40 -8.03
C LEU A 210 -6.68 8.88 -8.96
N ILE A 211 -7.61 9.75 -9.33
CA ILE A 211 -8.57 9.46 -10.39
C ILE A 211 -8.03 10.02 -11.70
N VAL A 212 -7.98 9.17 -12.72
CA VAL A 212 -7.51 9.54 -14.07
C VAL A 212 -8.68 9.56 -15.03
N ARG A 213 -8.96 10.71 -15.65
CA ARG A 213 -9.96 10.85 -16.71
C ARG A 213 -9.27 11.23 -18.00
N THR A 214 -9.28 10.34 -18.98
CA THR A 214 -8.63 10.57 -20.27
C THR A 214 -9.62 10.95 -21.36
N LYS A 215 -9.22 11.85 -22.26
CA LYS A 215 -9.94 12.22 -23.47
C LYS A 215 -8.97 12.22 -24.64
N ILE A 216 -9.40 11.61 -25.75
CA ILE A 216 -8.59 11.52 -26.96
C ILE A 216 -9.36 12.18 -28.11
N GLY A 217 -8.69 13.06 -28.86
CA GLY A 217 -9.23 13.75 -30.02
C GLY A 217 -8.30 13.68 -31.23
N PRO A 218 -8.81 13.68 -32.46
CA PRO A 218 -7.98 13.79 -33.65
C PRO A 218 -7.35 15.19 -33.74
N LEU A 219 -6.11 15.26 -34.21
CA LEU A 219 -5.40 16.51 -34.48
C LEU A 219 -5.09 16.59 -35.99
N ALA A 220 -5.11 17.81 -36.54
CA ALA A 220 -4.77 18.00 -37.95
C ALA A 220 -3.34 17.52 -38.25
N PRO A 221 -3.08 16.91 -39.43
CA PRO A 221 -1.74 16.50 -39.82
C PRO A 221 -0.77 17.69 -39.75
N GLY A 222 0.40 17.49 -39.13
CA GLY A 222 1.41 18.55 -38.97
C GLY A 222 2.06 18.97 -40.29
N THR A 223 2.07 18.07 -41.28
CA THR A 223 2.62 18.31 -42.62
C THR A 223 1.76 17.62 -43.68
N LYS A 224 1.87 18.03 -44.95
CA LYS A 224 1.10 17.44 -46.08
C LYS A 224 1.38 15.94 -46.32
N HIS A 225 2.48 15.42 -45.78
CA HIS A 225 2.86 14.00 -45.84
C HIS A 225 2.90 13.34 -44.45
N GLY A 226 2.45 14.03 -43.41
CA GLY A 226 2.50 13.54 -42.04
C GLY A 226 1.46 12.46 -41.78
N GLY A 227 1.80 11.50 -40.92
CA GLY A 227 0.89 10.49 -40.40
C GLY A 227 -0.25 11.10 -39.59
N ARG A 228 -1.19 10.25 -39.17
CA ARG A 228 -2.30 10.68 -38.31
C ARG A 228 -1.77 11.15 -36.96
N ARG A 229 -2.45 12.15 -36.38
CA ARG A 229 -2.10 12.76 -35.11
C ARG A 229 -3.31 12.81 -34.20
N TRP A 230 -3.08 12.69 -32.90
CA TRP A 230 -4.09 12.78 -31.87
C TRP A 230 -3.59 13.62 -30.71
N VAL A 231 -4.51 14.29 -30.05
CA VAL A 231 -4.29 14.87 -28.72
C VAL A 231 -4.86 13.91 -27.68
N LEU A 232 -4.08 13.59 -26.67
CA LEU A 232 -4.47 12.83 -25.50
C LEU A 232 -4.34 13.73 -24.28
N GLU A 233 -5.48 14.07 -23.70
CA GLU A 233 -5.58 14.82 -22.46
C GLU A 233 -5.90 13.86 -21.32
N ALA A 234 -5.25 14.01 -20.17
CA ALA A 234 -5.63 13.31 -18.94
C ALA A 234 -5.78 14.30 -17.78
N GLN A 235 -6.90 14.21 -17.07
CA GLN A 235 -7.11 14.91 -15.82
C GLN A 235 -6.73 13.99 -14.66
N LEU A 236 -5.81 14.44 -13.82
CA LEU A 236 -5.33 13.74 -12.65
C LEU A 236 -5.89 14.43 -11.41
N GLU A 237 -6.84 13.81 -10.72
CA GLU A 237 -7.48 14.34 -9.51
C GLU A 237 -6.93 13.62 -8.28
N ASN A 238 -6.36 14.36 -7.32
CA ASN A 238 -5.93 13.79 -6.04
C ASN A 238 -7.15 13.51 -5.16
N CYS A 239 -7.46 12.23 -4.95
CA CYS A 239 -8.55 11.79 -4.08
C CYS A 239 -8.06 11.21 -2.74
N SER A 240 -6.75 11.28 -2.48
CA SER A 240 -6.18 10.91 -1.19
C SER A 240 -6.37 12.02 -0.15
N GLU A 241 -6.11 11.69 1.11
CA GLU A 241 -6.12 12.66 2.22
C GLU A 241 -4.77 13.41 2.32
N ASP A 242 -3.76 12.96 1.59
CA ASP A 242 -2.39 13.46 1.65
C ASP A 242 -2.04 14.31 0.41
N VAL A 243 -1.03 15.16 0.55
CA VAL A 243 -0.46 15.93 -0.57
C VAL A 243 0.42 15.01 -1.41
N ILE A 244 0.26 15.09 -2.73
CA ILE A 244 1.09 14.34 -3.69
C ILE A 244 1.84 15.30 -4.61
N GLN A 245 3.09 14.99 -4.90
CA GLN A 245 3.87 15.66 -5.93
C GLN A 245 4.04 14.72 -7.11
N LEU A 246 3.60 15.13 -8.30
CA LEU A 246 3.80 14.34 -9.51
C LEU A 246 5.30 14.26 -9.81
N GLU A 247 5.82 13.04 -9.97
CA GLU A 247 7.22 12.79 -10.28
C GLU A 247 7.41 12.56 -11.77
N LYS A 248 6.53 11.76 -12.38
CA LYS A 248 6.62 11.41 -13.79
C LYS A 248 5.26 11.01 -14.38
N VAL A 249 4.97 11.44 -15.61
CA VAL A 249 3.78 10.98 -16.35
C VAL A 249 4.18 10.62 -17.77
N LEU A 250 3.91 9.37 -18.19
CA LEU A 250 4.41 8.83 -19.45
C LEU A 250 3.36 8.02 -20.18
N LEU A 251 3.42 8.05 -21.50
CA LEU A 251 2.75 7.09 -22.35
C LEU A 251 3.72 5.96 -22.71
N ASP A 252 3.36 4.74 -22.32
CA ASP A 252 3.95 3.51 -22.85
C ASP A 252 3.17 3.12 -24.10
N LEU A 253 3.74 3.37 -25.28
CA LEU A 253 3.04 3.26 -26.56
C LEU A 253 3.25 1.89 -27.22
N GLU A 254 2.27 1.49 -28.03
CA GLU A 254 2.39 0.37 -28.97
C GLU A 254 3.37 0.72 -30.12
N ASP A 255 3.89 -0.32 -30.77
CA ASP A 255 4.84 -0.17 -31.88
C ASP A 255 4.28 0.68 -33.03
N GLY A 256 5.14 1.53 -33.60
CA GLY A 256 4.76 2.40 -34.71
C GLY A 256 4.08 3.72 -34.31
N LEU A 257 3.94 3.97 -33.00
CA LEU A 257 3.49 5.26 -32.47
C LEU A 257 4.63 5.96 -31.72
N SER A 258 4.56 7.28 -31.70
CA SER A 258 5.41 8.15 -30.90
C SER A 258 4.57 9.24 -30.26
N TYR A 259 5.08 9.89 -29.21
CA TYR A 259 4.41 11.03 -28.62
C TYR A 259 5.36 12.19 -28.34
N THR A 260 4.78 13.39 -28.35
CA THR A 260 5.39 14.60 -27.81
C THR A 260 4.74 14.92 -26.47
N ASP A 261 5.56 15.02 -25.43
CA ASP A 261 5.15 15.49 -24.11
C ASP A 261 4.95 17.01 -24.13
N CYS A 262 3.75 17.47 -23.72
CA CYS A 262 3.40 18.88 -23.66
C CYS A 262 3.33 19.41 -22.21
N ASN A 263 3.88 18.67 -21.25
CA ASN A 263 3.77 18.94 -19.81
C ASN A 263 5.02 19.65 -19.25
N TRP A 264 5.10 19.76 -17.92
CA TRP A 264 6.19 20.42 -17.20
C TRP A 264 7.58 19.83 -17.49
N GLU A 265 7.67 18.51 -17.78
CA GLU A 265 8.96 17.86 -18.07
C GLU A 265 9.59 18.42 -19.35
N ALA A 266 8.80 18.57 -20.41
CA ALA A 266 9.26 19.12 -21.68
C ALA A 266 9.55 20.63 -21.60
N GLY A 267 8.77 21.37 -20.81
CA GLY A 267 8.90 22.82 -20.64
C GLY A 267 9.95 23.27 -19.63
N GLY A 268 10.61 22.36 -18.91
CA GLY A 268 11.49 22.69 -17.78
C GLY A 268 10.75 23.33 -16.59
N GLY A 269 9.44 23.08 -16.50
CA GLY A 269 8.57 23.57 -15.43
C GLY A 269 8.77 22.84 -14.11
N ALA A 270 8.27 23.44 -13.03
CA ALA A 270 8.25 22.79 -11.72
C ALA A 270 7.28 21.60 -11.71
N ARG A 271 7.61 20.56 -10.94
CA ARG A 271 6.74 19.40 -10.74
C ARG A 271 5.46 19.79 -10.01
N PRO A 272 4.27 19.48 -10.55
CA PRO A 272 3.00 19.80 -9.90
C PRO A 272 2.88 19.15 -8.53
N VAL A 273 2.31 19.91 -7.59
CA VAL A 273 1.96 19.47 -6.25
C VAL A 273 0.45 19.59 -6.12
N LEU A 274 -0.22 18.48 -5.82
CA LEU A 274 -1.68 18.38 -5.76
C LEU A 274 -2.12 18.13 -4.33
N HIS A 275 -2.90 19.06 -3.79
CA HIS A 275 -3.62 18.88 -2.54
C HIS A 275 -4.83 17.97 -2.71
N PRO A 276 -5.37 17.41 -1.62
CA PRO A 276 -6.64 16.69 -1.66
C PRO A 276 -7.72 17.49 -2.40
N GLY A 277 -8.29 16.87 -3.44
CA GLY A 277 -9.32 17.46 -4.30
C GLY A 277 -8.81 18.32 -5.47
N GLU A 278 -7.50 18.60 -5.56
CA GLU A 278 -6.94 19.35 -6.67
C GLU A 278 -6.75 18.47 -7.92
N VAL A 279 -6.77 19.14 -9.07
CA VAL A 279 -6.71 18.51 -10.39
C VAL A 279 -5.56 19.11 -11.21
N GLU A 280 -4.73 18.25 -11.79
CA GLU A 280 -3.76 18.62 -12.81
C GLU A 280 -4.21 18.12 -14.18
N GLN A 281 -4.02 18.94 -15.22
CA GLN A 281 -4.21 18.49 -16.60
C GLN A 281 -2.88 18.21 -17.26
N VAL A 282 -2.75 17.02 -17.84
CA VAL A 282 -1.61 16.65 -18.69
C VAL A 282 -2.07 16.39 -20.12
N CYS A 283 -1.18 16.69 -21.06
CA CYS A 283 -1.44 16.60 -22.48
C CYS A 283 -0.27 15.98 -23.23
N PHE A 284 -0.60 15.12 -24.19
CA PHE A 284 0.35 14.48 -25.09
C PHE A 284 -0.17 14.57 -26.52
N VAL A 285 0.75 14.78 -27.47
CA VAL A 285 0.43 14.65 -28.89
C VAL A 285 0.98 13.32 -29.37
N VAL A 286 0.08 12.41 -29.75
CA VAL A 286 0.43 11.08 -30.26
C VAL A 286 0.42 11.11 -31.78
N GLU A 287 1.44 10.53 -32.41
CA GLU A 287 1.63 10.55 -33.86
C GLU A 287 2.09 9.19 -34.37
N GLU A 288 1.69 8.84 -35.59
CA GLU A 288 2.27 7.69 -36.28
C GLU A 288 3.73 7.96 -36.62
N ALA A 289 4.60 7.01 -36.27
CA ALA A 289 6.00 7.07 -36.63
C ALA A 289 6.17 7.07 -38.16
N GLU A 290 7.21 7.75 -38.65
CA GLU A 290 7.44 7.92 -40.07
C GLU A 290 7.55 6.57 -40.80
N GLY A 291 6.78 6.40 -41.88
CA GLY A 291 6.73 5.14 -42.64
C GLY A 291 5.88 4.03 -42.01
N THR A 292 5.26 4.27 -40.85
CA THR A 292 4.39 3.32 -40.16
C THR A 292 2.94 3.79 -40.20
N LYS A 293 2.00 2.84 -40.27
CA LYS A 293 0.57 3.11 -40.07
C LYS A 293 0.07 2.20 -38.95
N ALA A 294 -0.47 2.81 -37.90
CA ALA A 294 -1.07 2.05 -36.83
C ALA A 294 -2.37 1.40 -37.33
N GLU A 295 -2.39 0.07 -37.39
CA GLU A 295 -3.55 -0.65 -37.88
C GLU A 295 -4.67 -0.63 -36.83
N PRO A 296 -5.93 -0.35 -37.22
CA PRO A 296 -7.04 -0.48 -36.30
C PRO A 296 -7.21 -1.95 -35.90
N GLY A 297 -7.44 -2.20 -34.61
CA GLY A 297 -7.80 -3.52 -34.11
C GLY A 297 -9.15 -3.99 -34.65
N GLU A 298 -9.55 -5.21 -34.27
CA GLU A 298 -10.81 -5.83 -34.70
C GLU A 298 -12.06 -4.97 -34.35
N ASP A 299 -11.96 -4.13 -33.33
CA ASP A 299 -13.01 -3.21 -32.89
C ASP A 299 -13.00 -1.84 -33.60
N GLY A 300 -12.11 -1.66 -34.59
CA GLY A 300 -11.92 -0.43 -35.33
C GLY A 300 -11.21 0.68 -34.53
N ARG A 301 -10.64 0.37 -33.37
CA ARG A 301 -9.86 1.33 -32.57
C ARG A 301 -8.37 1.17 -32.86
N ILE A 302 -7.69 2.31 -32.93
CA ILE A 302 -6.24 2.36 -32.91
C ILE A 302 -5.84 2.38 -31.44
N MET A 303 -5.15 1.33 -31.01
CA MET A 303 -4.64 1.22 -29.65
C MET A 303 -3.36 2.02 -29.53
N PHE A 304 -3.30 2.88 -28.52
CA PHE A 304 -2.14 3.74 -28.30
C PHE A 304 -1.19 3.13 -27.30
N GLY A 305 -1.70 2.56 -26.22
CA GLY A 305 -0.88 2.00 -25.14
C GLY A 305 -1.44 2.36 -23.76
N VAL A 306 -0.59 2.57 -22.77
CA VAL A 306 -0.97 2.80 -21.37
C VAL A 306 -0.37 4.09 -20.83
N LEU A 307 -1.15 4.85 -20.03
CA LEU A 307 -0.64 6.00 -19.31
C LEU A 307 -0.14 5.56 -17.92
N GLY A 308 1.14 5.79 -17.66
CA GLY A 308 1.77 5.59 -16.35
C GLY A 308 1.94 6.91 -15.61
N ILE A 309 1.58 6.93 -14.33
CA ILE A 309 1.69 8.08 -13.44
C ILE A 309 2.53 7.65 -12.22
N GLY A 310 3.58 8.38 -11.91
CA GLY A 310 4.38 8.21 -10.70
C GLY A 310 4.38 9.48 -9.86
N TRP A 311 4.28 9.34 -8.54
CA TRP A 311 4.26 10.46 -7.61
C TRP A 311 5.03 10.18 -6.32
N ARG A 312 5.31 11.27 -5.60
CA ARG A 312 5.83 11.26 -4.24
C ARG A 312 4.78 11.78 -3.27
N GLY A 313 4.56 11.05 -2.19
CA GLY A 313 3.84 11.54 -1.03
C GLY A 313 4.78 12.08 0.04
N GLU A 314 4.24 12.28 1.24
CA GLU A 314 5.00 12.71 2.41
C GLU A 314 6.22 11.82 2.68
N MET A 315 7.29 12.42 3.18
CA MET A 315 8.56 11.75 3.50
C MET A 315 9.19 10.97 2.32
N GLY A 316 8.80 11.29 1.09
CA GLY A 316 9.36 10.69 -0.13
C GLY A 316 8.78 9.31 -0.47
N ASN A 317 7.66 8.92 0.16
CA ASN A 317 6.91 7.72 -0.20
C ASN A 317 6.57 7.74 -1.69
N ARG A 318 6.71 6.60 -2.35
CA ARG A 318 6.45 6.49 -3.78
C ARG A 318 5.09 5.88 -4.00
N GLY A 319 4.37 6.42 -4.97
CA GLY A 319 3.18 5.80 -5.52
C GLY A 319 3.24 5.77 -7.03
N PHE A 320 2.55 4.79 -7.63
CA PHE A 320 2.42 4.69 -9.08
C PHE A 320 1.06 4.14 -9.47
N LEU A 321 0.56 4.57 -10.63
CA LEU A 321 -0.71 4.13 -11.19
C LEU A 321 -0.53 3.95 -12.69
N SER A 322 -1.22 2.97 -13.25
CA SER A 322 -1.30 2.77 -14.70
C SER A 322 -2.75 2.64 -15.10
N THR A 323 -3.12 3.28 -16.22
CA THR A 323 -4.45 3.13 -16.78
C THR A 323 -4.61 1.76 -17.47
N GLY A 324 -5.84 1.43 -17.85
CA GLY A 324 -6.04 0.42 -18.90
C GLY A 324 -5.50 0.88 -20.25
N ARG A 325 -5.57 0.01 -21.26
CA ARG A 325 -5.16 0.38 -22.63
C ARG A 325 -6.06 1.49 -23.18
N LEU A 326 -5.41 2.54 -23.66
CA LEU A 326 -6.00 3.72 -24.27
C LEU A 326 -6.01 3.56 -25.78
N GLY A 327 -7.02 4.13 -26.44
CA GLY A 327 -7.13 4.12 -27.89
C GLY A 327 -8.30 4.96 -28.37
N ALA A 328 -8.25 5.33 -29.65
CA ALA A 328 -9.31 6.10 -30.30
C ALA A 328 -9.91 5.31 -31.46
N ARG A 329 -11.21 5.52 -31.71
CA ARG A 329 -11.83 4.98 -32.92
C ARG A 329 -11.16 5.58 -34.16
N HIS A 330 -10.89 4.72 -35.13
CA HIS A 330 -10.49 5.16 -36.45
C HIS A 330 -11.67 5.91 -37.09
N VAL A 331 -11.50 7.21 -37.34
CA VAL A 331 -12.41 7.99 -38.19
C VAL A 331 -11.80 7.94 -39.58
N ALA A 332 -12.44 7.18 -40.48
CA ALA A 332 -12.06 7.04 -41.88
C ALA A 332 -12.31 8.33 -42.67
#